data_AF-A0A535J667-F1
#
_entry.id   AF-A0A535J667-F1
#
_cell.length_a   1.000
_cell.length_b   1.000
_cell.length_c   1.000
_cell.angle_alpha   90.00
_cell.angle_beta   90.00
_cell.angle_gamma   90.00
#
_symmetry.space_group_name_H-M   'P 1'
#
loop_
_entity.id
_entity.type
_entity.pdbx_description
1 polymer ?
#
loop_
_entity_poly.entity_id
_entity_poly.type
_entity_poly.pdbx_seq_one_letter_code
_entity_poly.pdbx_strand_id
1 'polypeptide(L)'
;VTPREVMELDNIESAKKMVERRLGIALLPRTAVAGELAAKTLTQVAVTDAPAMSQKIVAIRRRDQGQPSGTVAAFVNLLRESDPAAI
;
A
#
# COMPACT_ATOMS: atom_id res chain seq x y z
N VAL A 1 -23.10 -4.68 -7.11
CA VAL A 1 -23.16 -5.34 -5.79
C VAL A 1 -22.42 -4.44 -4.81
N THR A 2 -23.03 -4.06 -3.70
CA THR A 2 -22.33 -3.34 -2.62
C THR A 2 -21.86 -4.40 -1.61
N PRO A 3 -20.55 -4.53 -1.35
CA PRO A 3 -20.09 -5.51 -0.38
C PRO A 3 -20.67 -5.19 1.00
N ARG A 4 -21.10 -6.23 1.72
CA ARG A 4 -21.54 -6.09 3.11
C ARG A 4 -20.29 -5.99 3.98
N GLU A 5 -20.16 -4.90 4.72
CA GLU A 5 -19.14 -4.78 5.75
C GLU A 5 -19.46 -5.75 6.90
N VAL A 6 -18.49 -6.61 7.23
CA VAL A 6 -18.63 -7.62 8.28
C VAL A 6 -17.80 -7.23 9.52
N MET A 7 -16.75 -6.44 9.34
CA MET A 7 -15.80 -6.07 10.39
C MET A 7 -14.97 -4.86 9.96
N GLU A 8 -14.74 -3.94 10.90
CA GLU A 8 -13.83 -2.80 10.74
C GLU A 8 -12.55 -3.06 11.55
N LEU A 9 -11.40 -2.76 10.96
CA LEU A 9 -10.08 -2.92 11.58
C LEU A 9 -9.24 -1.68 11.29
N ASP A 10 -8.49 -1.23 12.29
CA ASP A 10 -7.67 -0.02 12.24
C ASP A 10 -6.24 -0.26 11.72
N ASN A 11 -5.87 -1.51 11.44
CA ASN A 11 -4.53 -1.90 11.05
C ASN A 11 -4.52 -2.97 9.95
N ILE A 12 -3.59 -2.80 9.00
CA ILE A 12 -3.36 -3.70 7.88
C ILE A 12 -2.93 -5.10 8.38
N GLU A 13 -2.07 -5.19 9.40
CA GLU A 13 -1.63 -6.50 9.92
C GLU A 13 -2.80 -7.29 10.52
N SER A 14 -3.70 -6.61 11.24
CA SER A 14 -4.91 -7.21 11.77
C SER A 14 -5.81 -7.73 10.64
N ALA A 15 -6.01 -6.93 9.58
CA ALA A 15 -6.80 -7.34 8.42
C ALA A 15 -6.21 -8.57 7.72
N LYS A 16 -4.88 -8.60 7.50
CA LYS A 16 -4.19 -9.77 6.93
C LYS A 16 -4.46 -11.03 7.75
N LYS A 17 -4.27 -10.97 9.07
CA LYS A 17 -4.47 -12.11 9.96
C LYS A 17 -5.90 -12.64 9.95
N MET A 18 -6.90 -11.77 9.81
CA MET A 18 -8.30 -12.20 9.73
C MET A 18 -8.62 -12.89 8.40
N VAL A 19 -8.06 -12.39 7.29
CA VAL A 19 -8.20 -13.05 5.97
C VAL A 19 -7.49 -14.41 5.96
N GLU A 20 -6.28 -14.50 6.52
CA GLU A 20 -5.56 -15.78 6.68
C GLU A 20 -6.36 -16.80 7.51
N ARG A 21 -7.14 -16.33 8.49
CA ARG A 21 -8.06 -17.14 9.31
C ARG A 21 -9.40 -17.43 8.64
N ARG A 22 -9.56 -17.08 7.36
CA ARG A 22 -10.77 -17.32 6.55
C ARG A 22 -12.03 -16.59 7.06
N LEU A 23 -11.86 -15.44 7.70
CA LEU A 23 -12.98 -14.63 8.20
C LEU A 23 -13.55 -13.64 7.18
N GLY A 24 -13.02 -13.63 5.95
CA GLY A 24 -13.52 -12.79 4.86
C GLY A 24 -12.49 -12.50 3.79
N ILE A 25 -12.74 -11.44 3.03
CA ILE A 25 -11.81 -10.85 2.05
C ILE A 25 -11.53 -9.39 2.45
N ALA A 26 -10.36 -8.87 2.07
CA ALA A 26 -9.99 -7.49 2.33
C ALA A 26 -9.30 -6.87 1.11
N LEU A 27 -9.46 -5.55 0.96
CA LEU A 27 -8.74 -4.76 -0.03
C LEU A 27 -7.49 -4.18 0.65
N LEU A 28 -6.31 -4.71 0.30
CA LEU A 28 -5.05 -4.36 0.94
C LEU A 28 -4.02 -3.88 -0.08
N PRO A 29 -3.11 -2.96 0.29
CA PRO A 29 -1.98 -2.59 -0.56
C PRO A 29 -1.16 -3.80 -0.97
N ARG A 30 -0.84 -3.94 -2.26
CA ARG A 30 -0.05 -5.07 -2.78
C ARG A 30 1.32 -5.17 -2.11
N THR A 31 1.92 -4.03 -1.76
CA THR A 31 3.20 -3.94 -1.04
C THR A 31 3.10 -4.54 0.37
N ALA A 32 1.95 -4.47 1.03
CA ALA A 32 1.76 -4.94 2.39
C ALA A 32 1.49 -6.45 2.50
N VAL A 33 1.10 -7.10 1.40
CA VAL A 33 0.80 -8.54 1.32
C VAL A 33 1.81 -9.33 0.47
N ALA A 34 2.90 -8.70 0.02
CA ALA A 34 3.84 -9.30 -0.91
C ALA A 34 4.46 -10.60 -0.37
N GLY A 35 4.77 -10.64 0.93
CA GLY A 35 5.32 -11.82 1.59
C GLY A 35 4.30 -12.96 1.66
N GLU A 36 3.06 -12.67 2.02
CA GLU A 36 1.96 -13.63 2.14
C GLU A 36 1.55 -14.22 0.79
N LEU A 37 1.60 -13.41 -0.27
CA LEU A 37 1.40 -13.88 -1.64
C LEU A 37 2.53 -14.81 -2.09
N ALA A 38 3.79 -14.44 -1.78
CA ALA A 38 4.95 -15.30 -2.08
C ALA A 38 4.91 -16.62 -1.29
N ALA A 39 4.49 -16.57 -0.02
CA ALA A 39 4.31 -17.72 0.85
C ALA A 39 3.03 -18.52 0.55
N LYS A 40 2.17 -18.04 -0.35
CA LYS A 40 0.85 -18.62 -0.67
C LYS A 40 -0.07 -18.79 0.55
N THR A 41 0.11 -17.97 1.58
CA THR A 41 -0.83 -17.90 2.71
C THR A 41 -2.04 -17.02 2.38
N LEU A 42 -1.88 -16.10 1.43
CA LEU A 42 -2.93 -15.31 0.83
C LEU A 42 -2.93 -15.49 -0.69
N THR A 43 -4.10 -15.28 -1.30
CA THR A 43 -4.30 -15.30 -2.75
C THR A 43 -4.95 -14.00 -3.20
N GLN A 44 -4.45 -13.43 -4.30
CA GLN A 44 -5.04 -12.25 -4.91
C GLN A 44 -6.33 -12.63 -5.66
N VAL A 45 -7.40 -11.87 -5.42
CA VAL A 45 -8.66 -11.98 -6.17
C VAL A 45 -8.72 -10.87 -7.22
N ALA A 46 -8.94 -11.25 -8.48
CA ALA A 46 -9.11 -10.29 -9.57
C ALA A 46 -10.53 -9.70 -9.55
N VAL A 47 -10.64 -8.38 -9.67
CA VAL A 47 -11.90 -7.66 -9.80
C VAL A 47 -11.98 -7.12 -11.22
N THR A 48 -12.96 -7.57 -12.01
CA THR A 48 -13.06 -7.26 -13.45
C THR A 48 -13.83 -5.98 -13.76
N ASP A 49 -14.92 -5.72 -13.03
CA ASP A 49 -15.83 -4.61 -13.29
C ASP A 49 -15.59 -3.42 -12.35
N ALA A 50 -14.32 -3.10 -12.12
CA ALA A 50 -13.92 -1.99 -11.25
C ALA A 50 -12.96 -1.03 -11.98
N PRO A 51 -13.03 0.28 -11.70
CA PRO A 51 -12.02 1.21 -12.20
C PRO A 51 -10.64 0.84 -11.67
N ALA A 52 -9.60 1.19 -12.44
CA ALA A 52 -8.22 0.93 -12.04
C ALA A 52 -7.92 1.61 -10.71
N MET A 53 -7.60 0.81 -9.69
CA MET A 53 -7.20 1.31 -8.40
C MET A 53 -5.72 1.65 -8.43
N SER A 54 -5.39 2.94 -8.35
CA SER A 54 -4.02 3.41 -8.18
C SER A 54 -3.79 3.88 -6.76
N GLN A 55 -2.76 3.32 -6.11
CA GLN A 55 -2.25 3.82 -4.84
C GLN A 55 -1.00 4.65 -5.14
N LYS A 56 -1.06 5.96 -4.87
CA LYS A 56 0.08 6.86 -5.02
C LYS A 56 0.81 6.97 -3.68
N ILE A 57 2.05 6.51 -3.64
CA ILE A 57 2.95 6.76 -2.51
C ILE A 57 3.66 8.08 -2.78
N VAL A 58 3.59 9.03 -1.83
CA VAL A 58 4.15 10.37 -2.01
C VAL A 58 5.07 10.74 -0.86
N ALA A 59 6.14 11.47 -1.18
CA ALA A 59 7.00 12.09 -0.19
C ALA A 59 6.42 13.44 0.21
N ILE A 60 6.03 13.59 1.48
CA ILE A 60 5.50 14.84 2.01
C ILE A 60 6.56 15.52 2.85
N ARG A 61 6.83 16.80 2.56
CA ARG A 61 7.64 17.67 3.42
C ARG A 61 6.94 19.00 3.67
N ARG A 62 7.25 19.59 4.81
CA ARG A 62 6.87 20.96 5.15
C ARG A 62 7.55 21.96 4.21
N ARG A 63 6.77 22.89 3.65
CA ARG A 63 7.28 23.89 2.69
C ARG A 63 8.10 25.00 3.36
N ASP A 64 7.81 25.28 4.63
CA ASP A 64 8.40 26.36 5.42
C ASP A 64 9.76 26.01 6.06
N GLN A 65 10.23 24.77 5.90
CA GLN A 65 11.54 24.33 6.39
C GLN A 65 12.70 24.66 5.44
N GLY A 66 12.45 25.45 4.40
CA GLY A 66 13.47 25.82 3.42
C GLY A 66 13.84 24.66 2.47
N GLN A 67 15.03 24.77 1.89
CA GLN A 67 15.55 23.79 0.94
C GLN A 67 16.09 22.57 1.70
N PRO A 68 15.82 21.33 1.22
CA PRO A 68 16.44 20.14 1.80
C PRO A 68 17.96 20.27 1.81
N SER A 69 18.59 19.93 2.93
CA SER A 69 20.05 19.91 3.07
C SER A 69 20.50 18.62 3.76
N GLY A 70 21.80 18.31 3.65
CA GLY A 70 22.41 17.12 4.26
C GLY A 70 21.66 15.83 3.94
N THR A 71 21.37 15.04 4.98
CA THR A 71 20.70 13.73 4.86
C THR A 71 19.31 13.84 4.23
N VAL A 72 18.57 14.92 4.47
CA VAL A 72 17.23 15.10 3.88
C VAL A 72 17.35 15.29 2.38
N ALA A 73 18.33 16.08 1.90
CA ALA A 73 18.57 16.26 0.48
C ALA A 73 18.98 14.94 -0.19
N ALA A 74 19.90 14.20 0.44
CA ALA A 74 20.33 12.89 -0.05
C ALA A 74 19.17 11.91 -0.16
N PHE A 75 18.32 11.81 0.87
CA PHE A 75 17.15 10.93 0.85
C PHE A 75 16.12 11.35 -0.22
N VAL A 76 15.85 12.65 -0.37
CA VAL A 76 14.95 13.14 -1.42
C VAL A 76 15.48 12.82 -2.82
N ASN A 77 16.80 12.90 -3.03
CA ASN A 77 17.40 12.52 -4.31
C ASN A 77 17.28 11.01 -4.56
N LEU A 78 17.56 10.18 -3.55
CA LEU A 78 17.36 8.73 -3.63
C LEU A 78 15.91 8.37 -4.01
N LEU A 79 14.93 9.05 -3.40
CA LEU A 79 13.52 8.83 -3.72
C LEU A 79 13.17 9.21 -5.17
N ARG A 80 13.77 10.28 -5.71
CA ARG A 80 13.56 10.70 -7.11
C ARG A 80 14.15 9.71 -8.11
N GLU A 81 15.35 9.19 -7.81
CA GLU A 81 16.01 8.18 -8.64
C GLU A 81 15.26 6.85 -8.64
N SER A 82 14.57 6.55 -7.54
CA SER A 82 13.81 5.31 -7.35
C SER A 82 12.37 5.41 -7.86
N ASP A 83 11.91 6.57 -8.33
CA ASP A 83 10.53 6.77 -8.79
C ASP A 83 10.33 6.10 -10.17
N PRO A 84 9.57 5.00 -10.27
CA PRO A 84 9.34 4.34 -11.55
C PRO A 84 8.47 5.16 -12.51
N ALA A 85 7.89 6.28 -12.07
CA ALA A 85 7.16 7.23 -12.92
C ALA A 85 8.01 8.40 -13.44
N ALA A 86 9.31 8.45 -13.12
CA ALA A 86 10.26 9.46 -13.60
C ALA A 86 10.91 9.14 -14.96
N ILE A 87 10.53 8.01 -15.58
CA ILE A 87 10.93 7.58 -16.94
C ILE A 87 9.71 7.68 -17.86
#